data_AF-A0A1Y3WUD0-F1
#
_entry.id   AF-A0A1Y3WUD0-F1
#
_cell.length_a   1.000
_cell.length_b   1.000
_cell.length_c   1.000
_cell.angle_alpha   90.00
_cell.angle_beta   90.00
_cell.angle_gamma   90.00
#
_symmetry.space_group_name_H-M   'P 1'
#
loop_
_entity.id
_entity.type
_entity.pdbx_description
1 polymer ?
#
loop_
_entity_poly.entity_id
_entity_poly.type
_entity_poly.pdbx_seq_one_letter_code
_entity_poly.pdbx_strand_id
1 'polypeptide(L)'
;MKSKVDDRKSSIQKEIEVQILNVLRNRITCSGTKNRIIFTDYIDFLVDSKTKKLSMAIHEKKFYYKGKTVKTKYGYEMNPVCQNMQTDYASFEAWALCLKYWLSDQIETVSLRWDEPQHIDVVRQRHYNRFLYRVLKMQEHFEWFSIEAENTPAVRNFQTELESGNLYLNIPRNETSTPQKESSEATIERSFISRKELFKGVDFDACGNQLPVGVFRDSVSNTNALFTGGKSAIDLWAIRSDELWIFELKYRNKKIGILTELLFHLWLMEDLCLNHTIHYGPNTDKTTMPRNFDKFYDRTNGDIAAIHGVLLIDELHPAISPDLLAFINREDRNKRSTIHAQYYKYQSDKKIILL
;
A
#
# COMPACT_ATOMS: atom_id res chain seq x y z
N MET A 1 -16.31 -6.27 25.23
CA MET A 1 -15.38 -7.12 26.00
C MET A 1 -14.18 -7.44 25.13
N LYS A 2 -12.95 -7.08 25.54
CA LYS A 2 -11.73 -7.31 24.75
C LYS A 2 -11.38 -8.81 24.82
N SER A 3 -11.40 -9.50 23.68
CA SER A 3 -10.90 -10.88 23.52
C SER A 3 -9.41 -10.93 23.85
N LYS A 4 -8.99 -11.82 24.74
CA LYS A 4 -7.56 -12.15 24.93
C LYS A 4 -7.24 -13.32 24.00
N VAL A 5 -6.46 -13.04 22.98
CA VAL A 5 -5.78 -14.06 22.16
C VAL A 5 -4.63 -14.60 23.03
N ASP A 6 -4.55 -15.93 23.20
CA ASP A 6 -3.42 -16.56 23.88
C ASP A 6 -2.31 -16.77 22.85
N ASP A 7 -1.40 -15.81 22.77
CA ASP A 7 -0.28 -15.77 21.82
C ASP A 7 0.96 -15.18 22.49
N ARG A 8 1.60 -15.97 23.36
CA ARG A 8 2.87 -15.55 23.93
C ARG A 8 3.99 -15.78 22.91
N LYS A 9 4.35 -14.72 22.16
CA LYS A 9 5.63 -14.64 21.42
C LYS A 9 6.78 -15.18 22.28
N SER A 10 7.71 -15.90 21.65
CA SER A 10 8.86 -16.48 22.35
C SER A 10 9.67 -15.39 23.08
N SER A 11 10.37 -15.75 24.16
CA SER A 11 11.21 -14.81 24.92
C SER A 11 12.26 -14.14 24.03
N ILE A 12 12.88 -14.91 23.13
CA ILE A 12 13.89 -14.45 22.18
C ILE A 12 13.30 -13.43 21.20
N GLN A 13 12.12 -13.71 20.66
CA GLN A 13 11.46 -12.78 19.74
C GLN A 13 11.09 -11.47 20.42
N LYS A 14 10.64 -11.51 21.68
CA LYS A 14 10.37 -10.29 22.46
C LYS A 14 11.63 -9.46 22.68
N GLU A 15 12.77 -10.10 22.92
CA GLU A 15 14.04 -9.42 23.12
C GLU A 15 14.52 -8.72 21.84
N ILE A 16 14.42 -9.40 20.69
CA ILE A 16 14.71 -8.82 19.37
C ILE A 16 13.76 -7.65 19.07
N GLU A 17 12.45 -7.82 19.27
CA GLU A 17 11.49 -6.73 19.08
C GLU A 17 11.79 -5.55 20.00
N VAL A 18 12.22 -5.77 21.24
CA VAL A 18 12.65 -4.70 22.14
C VAL A 18 13.90 -4.00 21.61
N GLN A 19 14.88 -4.71 21.06
CA GLN A 19 16.06 -4.11 20.45
C GLN A 19 15.70 -3.28 19.22
N ILE A 20 14.87 -3.82 18.32
CA ILE A 20 14.34 -3.12 17.15
C ILE A 20 13.56 -1.88 17.59
N LEU A 21 12.64 -2.03 18.56
CA LEU A 21 11.87 -0.92 19.12
C LEU A 21 12.76 0.11 19.80
N ASN A 22 13.86 -0.28 20.43
CA ASN A 22 14.77 0.65 21.07
C ASN A 22 15.58 1.42 20.03
N VAL A 23 16.04 0.79 18.95
CA VAL A 23 16.68 1.49 17.82
C VAL A 23 15.70 2.45 17.16
N LEU A 24 14.50 1.96 16.83
CA LEU A 24 13.44 2.78 16.24
C LEU A 24 13.07 3.92 17.19
N ARG A 25 12.82 3.67 18.48
CA ARG A 25 12.49 4.70 19.47
C ARG A 25 13.59 5.71 19.63
N ASN A 26 14.85 5.29 19.78
CA ASN A 26 15.97 6.22 19.97
C ASN A 26 16.14 7.14 18.75
N ARG A 27 15.98 6.60 17.53
CA ARG A 27 16.08 7.38 16.29
C ARG A 27 14.85 8.26 16.04
N ILE A 28 13.67 7.85 16.52
CA ILE A 28 12.40 8.62 16.45
C ILE A 28 12.31 9.68 17.55
N THR A 29 12.88 9.46 18.74
CA THR A 29 12.90 10.49 19.78
C THR A 29 13.82 11.66 19.40
N CYS A 30 14.81 11.43 18.54
CA CYS A 30 15.63 12.48 17.94
C CYS A 30 14.84 13.37 16.96
N SER A 31 13.73 12.91 16.39
CA SER A 31 12.86 13.71 15.50
C SER A 31 11.74 14.47 16.24
N GLY A 32 11.75 14.52 17.58
CA GLY A 32 10.86 15.35 18.39
C GLY A 32 9.43 14.83 18.60
N THR A 33 9.06 13.66 18.06
CA THR A 33 7.72 13.07 18.16
C THR A 33 7.71 11.87 19.11
N LYS A 34 7.06 12.01 20.29
CA LYS A 34 6.84 10.91 21.25
C LYS A 34 5.64 10.04 20.86
N ASN A 35 5.73 9.33 19.73
CA ASN A 35 4.68 8.41 19.27
C ASN A 35 5.09 6.94 19.50
N ARG A 36 4.14 6.09 19.92
CA ARG A 36 4.38 4.65 20.15
C ARG A 36 4.29 3.88 18.84
N ILE A 37 5.38 3.21 18.43
CA ILE A 37 5.32 2.14 17.41
C ILE A 37 4.69 0.90 18.03
N ILE A 38 3.73 0.31 17.33
CA ILE A 38 3.07 -0.93 17.72
C ILE A 38 3.33 -1.94 16.62
N PHE A 39 4.16 -2.94 16.91
CA PHE A 39 4.26 -4.12 16.07
C PHE A 39 2.95 -4.90 16.13
N THR A 40 2.62 -5.52 15.00
CA THR A 40 1.48 -6.43 14.89
C THR A 40 1.80 -7.76 15.58
N ASP A 41 0.78 -8.41 16.14
CA ASP A 41 0.90 -9.76 16.65
C ASP A 41 0.94 -10.80 15.51
N TYR A 42 0.66 -10.41 14.28
CA TYR A 42 0.49 -11.31 13.14
C TYR A 42 1.74 -11.46 12.25
N ILE A 43 2.76 -10.64 12.48
CA ILE A 43 4.02 -10.72 11.74
C ILE A 43 5.14 -10.93 12.75
N ASP A 44 5.85 -12.03 12.58
CA ASP A 44 7.06 -12.32 13.33
C ASP A 44 8.27 -11.80 12.54
N PHE A 45 9.20 -11.20 13.27
CA PHE A 45 10.44 -10.65 12.74
C PHE A 45 11.61 -11.34 13.43
N LEU A 46 12.51 -11.94 12.64
CA LEU A 46 13.72 -12.57 13.15
C LEU A 46 14.92 -12.06 12.36
N VAL A 47 15.88 -11.45 13.05
CA VAL A 47 17.16 -11.03 12.47
C VAL A 47 18.21 -12.06 12.82
N ASP A 48 18.78 -12.71 11.81
CA ASP A 48 19.98 -13.54 11.96
C ASP A 48 21.21 -12.66 11.81
N SER A 49 21.93 -12.41 12.90
CA SER A 49 23.11 -11.55 12.91
C SER A 49 24.30 -12.11 12.13
N LYS A 50 24.36 -13.43 11.89
CA LYS A 50 25.46 -14.05 11.12
C LYS A 50 25.27 -13.87 9.63
N THR A 51 24.05 -14.09 9.16
CA THR A 51 23.70 -13.98 7.73
C THR A 51 23.17 -12.61 7.35
N LYS A 52 22.93 -11.74 8.35
CA LYS A 52 22.28 -10.43 8.21
C LYS A 52 20.96 -10.53 7.45
N LYS A 53 20.21 -11.60 7.70
CA LYS A 53 18.92 -11.87 7.08
C LYS A 53 17.80 -11.49 8.05
N LEU A 54 16.84 -10.71 7.59
CA LEU A 54 15.56 -10.53 8.25
C LEU A 54 14.57 -11.56 7.69
N SER A 55 14.11 -12.48 8.52
CA SER A 55 13.00 -13.37 8.20
C SER A 55 11.70 -12.78 8.74
N MET A 56 10.74 -12.57 7.85
CA MET A 56 9.38 -12.12 8.15
C MET A 56 8.41 -13.27 7.96
N ALA A 57 7.58 -13.55 8.97
CA ALA A 57 6.57 -14.59 8.89
C ALA A 57 5.18 -14.06 9.22
N ILE A 58 4.26 -14.12 8.25
CA ILE A 58 2.87 -13.67 8.42
C ILE A 58 2.00 -14.85 8.80
N HIS A 59 1.33 -14.76 9.95
CA HIS A 59 0.59 -15.87 10.53
C HIS A 59 -0.93 -15.70 10.47
N GLU A 60 -1.63 -16.77 10.08
CA GLU A 60 -3.07 -16.88 10.26
C GLU A 60 -3.37 -17.21 11.73
N LYS A 61 -4.33 -16.50 12.33
CA LYS A 61 -4.70 -16.73 13.74
C LYS A 61 -6.15 -17.07 13.90
N LYS A 62 -6.41 -18.14 14.66
CA LYS A 62 -7.74 -18.53 15.12
C LYS A 62 -8.09 -17.82 16.42
N PHE A 63 -9.36 -17.45 16.57
CA PHE A 63 -9.83 -16.73 17.74
C PHE A 63 -10.49 -17.67 18.74
N TYR A 64 -10.06 -17.59 20.01
CA TYR A 64 -10.58 -18.43 21.09
C TYR A 64 -11.08 -17.59 22.27
N TYR A 65 -12.10 -18.12 22.97
CA TYR A 65 -12.55 -17.64 24.27
C TYR A 65 -12.92 -18.83 25.14
N LYS A 66 -12.28 -18.94 26.32
CA LYS A 66 -12.44 -20.08 27.25
C LYS A 66 -12.28 -21.44 26.55
N GLY A 67 -11.26 -21.57 25.69
CA GLY A 67 -10.95 -22.79 24.96
C GLY A 67 -11.87 -23.12 23.78
N LYS A 68 -12.85 -22.28 23.46
CA LYS A 68 -13.76 -22.46 22.32
C LYS A 68 -13.49 -21.44 21.22
N THR A 69 -13.55 -21.85 19.97
CA THR A 69 -13.43 -20.93 18.83
C THR A 69 -14.57 -19.92 18.85
N VAL A 70 -14.26 -18.64 18.62
CA VAL A 70 -15.24 -17.56 18.60
C VAL A 70 -15.21 -16.81 17.28
N LYS A 71 -16.40 -16.40 16.81
CA LYS A 71 -16.53 -15.56 15.63
C LYS A 71 -16.25 -14.10 16.01
N THR A 72 -15.33 -13.47 15.31
CA THR A 72 -15.04 -12.04 15.39
C THR A 72 -15.58 -11.33 14.15
N LYS A 73 -15.32 -10.02 14.02
CA LYS A 73 -15.60 -9.27 12.78
C LYS A 73 -14.83 -9.79 11.56
N TYR A 74 -13.77 -10.57 11.78
CA TYR A 74 -12.95 -11.20 10.73
C TYR A 74 -13.36 -12.66 10.47
N GLY A 75 -14.36 -13.20 11.19
CA GLY A 75 -14.68 -14.62 11.18
C GLY A 75 -14.06 -15.37 12.36
N TYR A 76 -13.91 -16.67 12.23
CA TYR A 76 -13.31 -17.55 13.27
C TYR A 76 -11.79 -17.50 13.28
N GLU A 77 -11.20 -16.99 12.20
CA GLU A 77 -9.77 -16.80 12.01
C GLU A 77 -9.54 -15.47 11.28
N MET A 78 -8.31 -14.97 11.32
CA MET A 78 -7.88 -13.84 10.51
C MET A 78 -6.54 -14.17 9.89
N ASN A 79 -6.50 -14.14 8.56
CA ASN A 79 -5.28 -14.19 7.78
C ASN A 79 -4.96 -12.79 7.25
N PRO A 80 -3.83 -12.17 7.66
CA PRO A 80 -3.47 -10.83 7.24
C PRO A 80 -3.30 -10.67 5.72
N VAL A 81 -2.90 -11.73 5.02
CA VAL A 81 -2.74 -11.69 3.55
C VAL A 81 -4.07 -11.57 2.81
N CYS A 82 -5.20 -11.78 3.50
CA CYS A 82 -6.55 -11.58 2.98
C CYS A 82 -7.20 -10.26 3.45
N GLN A 83 -6.43 -9.33 4.04
CA GLN A 83 -6.98 -8.10 4.61
C GLN A 83 -6.63 -6.85 3.78
N ASN A 84 -7.21 -5.71 4.17
CA ASN A 84 -6.84 -4.42 3.61
C ASN A 84 -5.38 -4.08 3.96
N MET A 85 -4.55 -3.87 2.93
CA MET A 85 -3.13 -3.56 3.00
C MET A 85 -2.78 -2.30 3.79
N GLN A 86 -3.76 -1.40 4.03
CA GLN A 86 -3.62 -0.21 4.85
C GLN A 86 -3.41 -0.50 6.35
N THR A 87 -3.72 -1.71 6.79
CA THR A 87 -3.62 -2.09 8.19
C THR A 87 -2.21 -2.54 8.51
N ASP A 88 -1.69 -2.16 9.68
CA ASP A 88 -0.31 -2.48 10.08
C ASP A 88 0.00 -3.99 10.04
N TYR A 89 -1.01 -4.85 10.16
CA TYR A 89 -0.83 -6.30 10.07
C TYR A 89 -0.76 -6.87 8.64
N ALA A 90 -1.13 -6.10 7.61
CA ALA A 90 -1.13 -6.50 6.20
C ALA A 90 -0.11 -5.72 5.33
N SER A 91 0.65 -4.81 5.95
CA SER A 91 1.61 -3.90 5.30
C SER A 91 3.05 -4.44 5.33
N PHE A 92 3.29 -5.61 4.75
CA PHE A 92 4.61 -6.27 4.85
C PHE A 92 5.73 -5.46 4.18
N GLU A 93 5.43 -4.78 3.07
CA GLU A 93 6.38 -3.96 2.31
C GLU A 93 6.89 -2.81 3.16
N ALA A 94 5.96 -2.08 3.80
CA ALA A 94 6.31 -0.97 4.66
C ALA A 94 7.16 -1.43 5.86
N TRP A 95 6.82 -2.57 6.48
CA TRP A 95 7.65 -3.14 7.54
C TRP A 95 9.03 -3.59 7.06
N ALA A 96 9.10 -4.30 5.93
CA ALA A 96 10.36 -4.76 5.34
C ALA A 96 11.29 -3.57 5.05
N LEU A 97 10.78 -2.55 4.38
CA LEU A 97 11.53 -1.34 4.02
C LEU A 97 11.98 -0.55 5.25
N CYS A 98 11.08 -0.33 6.21
CA CYS A 98 11.44 0.36 7.45
C CYS A 98 12.56 -0.37 8.19
N LEU A 99 12.41 -1.69 8.41
CA LEU A 99 13.40 -2.46 9.15
C LEU A 99 14.74 -2.54 8.42
N LYS A 100 14.70 -2.80 7.10
CA LYS A 100 15.91 -2.83 6.24
C LYS A 100 16.68 -1.51 6.30
N TYR A 101 15.98 -0.37 6.29
CA TYR A 101 16.61 0.94 6.38
C TYR A 101 17.18 1.22 7.77
N TRP A 102 16.35 1.08 8.81
CA TRP A 102 16.73 1.45 10.18
C TRP A 102 17.78 0.53 10.80
N LEU A 103 17.87 -0.71 10.33
CA LEU A 103 18.82 -1.71 10.77
C LEU A 103 19.75 -2.13 9.62
N SER A 104 20.09 -1.18 8.73
CA SER A 104 20.90 -1.44 7.53
C SER A 104 22.28 -2.01 7.81
N ASP A 105 22.82 -1.80 9.02
CA ASP A 105 24.05 -2.41 9.53
C ASP A 105 23.89 -3.90 9.87
N GLN A 106 22.66 -4.32 10.18
CA GLN A 106 22.31 -5.67 10.65
C GLN A 106 21.53 -6.49 9.61
N ILE A 107 20.91 -5.84 8.64
CA ILE A 107 20.04 -6.46 7.64
C ILE A 107 20.57 -6.13 6.25
N GLU A 108 21.06 -7.15 5.56
CA GLU A 108 21.44 -7.12 4.15
C GLU A 108 20.34 -7.68 3.25
N THR A 109 19.62 -8.71 3.70
CA THR A 109 18.53 -9.34 2.93
C THR A 109 17.26 -9.51 3.76
N VAL A 110 16.12 -9.58 3.09
CA VAL A 110 14.81 -9.82 3.70
C VAL A 110 14.17 -11.01 3.01
N SER A 111 13.65 -11.96 3.79
CA SER A 111 12.86 -13.07 3.27
C SER A 111 11.50 -13.13 3.91
N LEU A 112 10.47 -13.33 3.08
CA LEU A 112 9.08 -13.40 3.51
C LEU A 112 8.55 -14.84 3.41
N ARG A 113 7.86 -15.28 4.47
CA ARG A 113 6.93 -16.41 4.42
C ARG A 113 5.55 -16.00 4.93
N TRP A 114 4.52 -16.73 4.53
CA TRP A 114 3.18 -16.55 5.06
C TRP A 114 2.40 -17.86 5.10
N ASP A 115 1.46 -17.94 6.05
CA ASP A 115 0.46 -18.99 6.08
C ASP A 115 -0.55 -18.76 4.94
N GLU A 116 -0.61 -19.70 4.00
CA GLU A 116 -1.60 -19.64 2.92
C GLU A 116 -3.02 -19.83 3.46
N PRO A 117 -3.98 -18.98 3.05
CA PRO A 117 -5.34 -19.01 3.57
C PRO A 117 -6.05 -20.33 3.24
N GLN A 118 -6.48 -21.06 4.28
CA GLN A 118 -7.12 -22.37 4.11
C GLN A 118 -8.60 -22.28 3.68
N HIS A 119 -9.29 -21.19 4.05
CA HIS A 119 -10.70 -20.98 3.76
C HIS A 119 -10.94 -19.67 3.03
N ILE A 120 -10.95 -19.70 1.69
CA ILE A 120 -11.00 -18.48 0.88
C ILE A 120 -12.38 -18.30 0.22
N ASP A 121 -13.07 -17.23 0.60
CA ASP A 121 -14.24 -16.73 -0.15
C ASP A 121 -13.77 -15.76 -1.24
N VAL A 122 -14.70 -15.35 -2.12
CA VAL A 122 -14.39 -14.45 -3.26
C VAL A 122 -13.76 -13.13 -2.83
N VAL A 123 -14.14 -12.58 -1.67
CA VAL A 123 -13.60 -11.30 -1.19
C VAL A 123 -12.19 -11.50 -0.62
N ARG A 124 -11.98 -12.54 0.19
CA ARG A 124 -10.66 -12.94 0.70
C ARG A 124 -9.71 -13.27 -0.46
N GLN A 125 -10.19 -13.94 -1.52
CA GLN A 125 -9.41 -14.25 -2.72
C GLN A 125 -8.87 -12.99 -3.37
N ARG A 126 -9.70 -11.97 -3.55
CA ARG A 126 -9.29 -10.71 -4.16
C ARG A 126 -8.24 -9.95 -3.35
N HIS A 127 -8.32 -10.02 -2.02
CA HIS A 127 -7.28 -9.47 -1.16
C HIS A 127 -5.99 -10.29 -1.22
N TYR A 128 -6.10 -11.61 -1.27
CA TYR A 128 -4.94 -12.48 -1.41
C TYR A 128 -4.23 -12.28 -2.76
N ASN A 129 -4.97 -12.13 -3.85
CA ASN A 129 -4.41 -11.78 -5.16
C ASN A 129 -3.67 -10.44 -5.13
N ARG A 130 -4.21 -9.41 -4.43
CA ARG A 130 -3.48 -8.15 -4.21
C ARG A 130 -2.21 -8.37 -3.38
N PHE A 131 -2.21 -9.27 -2.40
CA PHE A 131 -1.02 -9.61 -1.66
C PHE A 131 0.04 -10.30 -2.55
N LEU A 132 -0.35 -11.31 -3.33
CA LEU A 132 0.58 -12.01 -4.24
C LEU A 132 1.16 -11.06 -5.31
N TYR A 133 0.34 -10.17 -5.86
CA TYR A 133 0.81 -9.11 -6.76
C TYR A 133 1.86 -8.21 -6.10
N ARG A 134 1.63 -7.79 -4.86
CA ARG A 134 2.62 -6.98 -4.13
C ARG A 134 3.91 -7.74 -3.83
N VAL A 135 3.82 -9.05 -3.56
CA VAL A 135 5.01 -9.90 -3.39
C VAL A 135 5.82 -9.97 -4.69
N LEU A 136 5.17 -10.23 -5.83
CA LEU A 136 5.81 -10.22 -7.14
C LEU A 136 6.51 -8.88 -7.41
N LYS A 137 5.80 -7.78 -7.20
CA LYS A 137 6.35 -6.43 -7.40
C LYS A 137 7.48 -6.10 -6.42
N MET A 138 7.41 -6.53 -5.17
CA MET A 138 8.51 -6.36 -4.23
C MET A 138 9.78 -7.10 -4.70
N GLN A 139 9.65 -8.34 -5.21
CA GLN A 139 10.76 -9.08 -5.81
C GLN A 139 11.26 -8.43 -7.12
N GLU A 140 10.37 -7.79 -7.87
CA GLU A 140 10.70 -7.08 -9.11
C GLU A 140 11.49 -5.79 -8.84
N HIS A 141 11.22 -5.07 -7.75
CA HIS A 141 11.84 -3.77 -7.48
C HIS A 141 13.07 -3.84 -6.56
N PHE A 142 13.19 -4.86 -5.71
CA PHE A 142 14.23 -4.92 -4.68
C PHE A 142 15.01 -6.24 -4.69
N GLU A 143 16.28 -6.19 -5.10
CA GLU A 143 17.16 -7.38 -5.19
C GLU A 143 17.39 -8.09 -3.86
N TRP A 144 17.34 -7.33 -2.76
CA TRP A 144 17.55 -7.86 -1.41
C TRP A 144 16.33 -8.58 -0.83
N PHE A 145 15.20 -8.59 -1.54
CA PHE A 145 13.95 -9.20 -1.09
C PHE A 145 13.71 -10.57 -1.76
N SER A 146 13.39 -11.57 -0.97
CA SER A 146 13.03 -12.92 -1.43
C SER A 146 11.81 -13.47 -0.68
N ILE A 147 11.30 -14.61 -1.16
CA ILE A 147 10.30 -15.42 -0.45
C ILE A 147 10.90 -16.77 -0.07
N GLU A 148 10.38 -17.39 0.98
CA GLU A 148 10.75 -18.76 1.35
C GLU A 148 10.19 -19.79 0.35
N ALA A 149 10.87 -20.93 0.24
CA ALA A 149 10.58 -21.96 -0.76
C ALA A 149 9.15 -22.49 -0.69
N GLU A 150 8.58 -22.57 0.51
CA GLU A 150 7.22 -23.06 0.75
C GLU A 150 6.14 -22.24 0.04
N ASN A 151 6.35 -20.94 -0.13
CA ASN A 151 5.37 -20.05 -0.77
C ASN A 151 5.64 -19.79 -2.26
N THR A 152 6.75 -20.33 -2.81
CA THR A 152 7.10 -20.17 -4.23
C THR A 152 6.02 -20.70 -5.18
N PRO A 153 5.36 -21.85 -4.92
CA PRO A 153 4.29 -22.34 -5.79
C PRO A 153 3.11 -21.35 -5.91
N ALA A 154 2.67 -20.74 -4.80
CA ALA A 154 1.56 -19.78 -4.82
C ALA A 154 1.85 -18.56 -5.70
N VAL A 155 3.06 -17.99 -5.57
CA VAL A 155 3.49 -16.83 -6.36
C VAL A 155 3.61 -17.19 -7.84
N ARG A 156 4.23 -18.34 -8.16
CA ARG A 156 4.35 -18.79 -9.56
C ARG A 156 3.00 -19.06 -10.19
N ASN A 157 2.08 -19.71 -9.48
CA ASN A 157 0.74 -19.98 -9.99
C ASN A 157 -0.02 -18.68 -10.28
N PHE A 158 0.08 -17.71 -9.38
CA PHE A 158 -0.54 -16.40 -9.57
C PHE A 158 0.09 -15.62 -10.74
N GLN A 159 1.41 -15.69 -10.90
CA GLN A 159 2.09 -15.09 -12.06
C GLN A 159 1.59 -15.69 -13.39
N THR A 160 1.50 -17.02 -13.49
CA THR A 160 0.89 -17.69 -14.66
C THR A 160 -0.56 -17.24 -14.85
N GLU A 161 -1.29 -17.01 -13.76
CA GLU A 161 -2.65 -16.47 -13.82
C GLU A 161 -2.66 -15.09 -14.47
N LEU A 162 -1.76 -14.18 -14.09
CA LEU A 162 -1.66 -12.83 -14.67
C LEU A 162 -1.29 -12.87 -16.16
N GLU A 163 -0.44 -13.81 -16.56
CA GLU A 163 0.07 -13.94 -17.94
C GLU A 163 -0.93 -14.64 -18.89
N SER A 164 -1.94 -15.32 -18.37
CA SER A 164 -2.86 -16.17 -19.16
C SER A 164 -4.05 -15.44 -19.80
N GLY A 165 -4.16 -14.12 -19.65
CA GLY A 165 -5.27 -13.34 -20.22
C GLY A 165 -4.98 -11.85 -20.25
N ASN A 166 -5.94 -11.07 -20.76
CA ASN A 166 -5.80 -9.61 -20.78
C ASN A 166 -6.24 -9.05 -19.43
N LEU A 167 -5.50 -8.08 -18.89
CA LEU A 167 -5.82 -7.44 -17.62
C LEU A 167 -6.37 -6.05 -17.87
N TYR A 168 -7.50 -5.75 -17.24
CA TYR A 168 -8.20 -4.49 -17.38
C TYR A 168 -8.45 -3.79 -16.05
N LEU A 169 -8.20 -2.48 -16.00
CA LEU A 169 -8.66 -1.61 -14.92
C LEU A 169 -10.11 -1.18 -15.14
N ASN A 170 -10.83 -1.00 -14.04
CA ASN A 170 -12.11 -0.30 -14.08
C ASN A 170 -11.94 1.22 -14.19
N ILE A 171 -12.97 1.87 -14.73
CA ILE A 171 -13.03 3.32 -14.91
C ILE A 171 -13.99 3.97 -13.91
N PRO A 172 -13.81 5.26 -13.58
CA PRO A 172 -14.78 6.02 -12.83
C PRO A 172 -16.09 6.19 -13.62
N ARG A 173 -17.24 5.88 -12.99
CA ARG A 173 -18.57 6.01 -13.63
C ARG A 173 -19.36 7.23 -13.20
N ASN A 174 -19.09 7.74 -12.01
CA ASN A 174 -19.79 8.88 -11.41
C ASN A 174 -18.78 9.85 -10.78
N GLU A 175 -19.24 11.07 -10.53
CA GLU A 175 -18.58 12.03 -9.63
C GLU A 175 -18.49 11.48 -8.20
N THR A 176 -17.57 12.05 -7.41
CA THR A 176 -17.45 11.68 -5.99
C THR A 176 -18.64 12.18 -5.17
N SER A 177 -19.08 11.37 -4.22
CA SER A 177 -20.15 11.75 -3.30
C SER A 177 -19.72 12.91 -2.41
N THR A 178 -20.69 13.72 -1.99
CA THR A 178 -20.44 14.82 -1.04
C THR A 178 -20.08 14.25 0.33
N PRO A 179 -18.97 14.71 0.97
CA PRO A 179 -18.59 14.26 2.30
C PRO A 179 -19.70 14.54 3.32
N GLN A 180 -20.07 13.54 4.12
CA GLN A 180 -21.11 13.67 5.14
C GLN A 180 -20.59 14.26 6.47
N LYS A 181 -19.30 14.08 6.75
CA LYS A 181 -18.67 14.48 8.02
C LYS A 181 -17.66 15.59 7.79
N GLU A 182 -17.84 16.71 8.49
CA GLU A 182 -16.86 17.79 8.53
C GLU A 182 -15.51 17.29 9.06
N SER A 183 -14.42 17.67 8.39
CA SER A 183 -13.05 17.24 8.74
C SER A 183 -12.83 15.72 8.66
N SER A 184 -13.39 15.08 7.64
CA SER A 184 -13.04 13.70 7.25
C SER A 184 -11.96 13.71 6.17
N GLU A 185 -11.29 12.57 5.96
CA GLU A 185 -10.33 12.38 4.86
C GLU A 185 -10.93 12.81 3.50
N ALA A 186 -12.18 12.42 3.24
CA ALA A 186 -12.95 12.84 2.05
C ALA A 186 -13.16 14.38 1.95
N THR A 187 -13.22 15.09 3.08
CA THR A 187 -13.29 16.57 3.09
C THR A 187 -11.95 17.18 2.70
N ILE A 188 -10.85 16.61 3.20
CA ILE A 188 -9.50 17.07 2.88
C ILE A 188 -9.21 16.81 1.40
N GLU A 189 -9.51 15.61 0.90
CA GLU A 189 -9.39 15.24 -0.51
C GLU A 189 -10.12 16.24 -1.43
N ARG A 190 -11.39 16.53 -1.15
CA ARG A 190 -12.17 17.50 -1.94
C ARG A 190 -11.56 18.90 -1.89
N SER A 191 -11.00 19.30 -0.76
CA SER A 191 -10.35 20.61 -0.61
C SER A 191 -9.12 20.70 -1.51
N PHE A 192 -8.31 19.65 -1.60
CA PHE A 192 -7.18 19.57 -2.52
C PHE A 192 -7.59 19.71 -3.99
N ILE A 193 -8.63 18.98 -4.42
CA ILE A 193 -9.15 19.08 -5.79
C ILE A 193 -9.65 20.48 -6.12
N SER A 194 -10.38 21.12 -5.21
CA SER A 194 -10.91 22.47 -5.45
C SER A 194 -9.81 23.52 -5.63
N ARG A 195 -8.66 23.33 -4.98
CA ARG A 195 -7.53 24.27 -5.00
C ARG A 195 -6.55 23.98 -6.14
N LYS A 196 -6.57 22.76 -6.70
CA LYS A 196 -5.61 22.27 -7.70
C LYS A 196 -4.14 22.38 -7.26
N GLU A 197 -3.91 22.42 -5.95
CA GLU A 197 -2.58 22.57 -5.34
C GLU A 197 -2.28 21.31 -4.53
N LEU A 198 -1.71 20.29 -5.18
CA LEU A 198 -1.45 18.98 -4.57
C LEU A 198 -0.02 18.83 -4.04
N PHE A 199 0.92 19.56 -4.65
CA PHE A 199 2.34 19.49 -4.32
C PHE A 199 2.93 20.90 -4.42
N LYS A 200 3.75 21.28 -3.44
CA LYS A 200 4.22 22.65 -3.30
C LYS A 200 5.16 23.03 -4.44
N GLY A 201 4.85 24.13 -5.13
CA GLY A 201 5.66 24.64 -6.23
C GLY A 201 5.56 23.82 -7.52
N VAL A 202 4.53 22.98 -7.64
CA VAL A 202 4.26 22.21 -8.86
C VAL A 202 2.86 22.54 -9.36
N ASP A 203 2.79 23.00 -10.61
CA ASP A 203 1.54 23.23 -11.32
C ASP A 203 1.22 22.01 -12.19
N PHE A 204 -0.05 21.59 -12.17
CA PHE A 204 -0.55 20.41 -12.88
C PHE A 204 -1.51 20.79 -14.01
N ASP A 205 -1.41 20.09 -15.14
CA ASP A 205 -2.28 20.26 -16.31
C ASP A 205 -3.70 19.74 -16.05
N ALA A 206 -3.78 18.65 -15.28
CA ALA A 206 -5.01 18.00 -14.89
C ALA A 206 -4.86 17.35 -13.52
N CYS A 207 -5.95 17.30 -12.76
CA CYS A 207 -6.03 16.54 -11.53
C CYS A 207 -7.42 15.95 -11.34
N GLY A 208 -7.50 14.85 -10.60
CA GLY A 208 -8.76 14.20 -10.26
C GLY A 208 -8.59 13.37 -9.00
N ASN A 209 -9.69 12.76 -8.56
CA ASN A 209 -9.74 11.99 -7.32
C ASN A 209 -10.38 10.61 -7.47
N GLN A 210 -10.10 9.76 -6.50
CA GLN A 210 -10.70 8.43 -6.33
C GLN A 210 -10.59 7.57 -7.61
N LEU A 211 -9.40 7.55 -8.23
CA LEU A 211 -9.13 6.79 -9.44
C LEU A 211 -9.22 5.28 -9.15
N PRO A 212 -10.16 4.54 -9.76
CA PRO A 212 -10.37 3.13 -9.42
C PRO A 212 -9.18 2.23 -9.79
N VAL A 213 -8.88 1.26 -8.93
CA VAL A 213 -7.73 0.34 -9.08
C VAL A 213 -8.12 -1.13 -9.05
N GLY A 214 -9.37 -1.45 -9.41
CA GLY A 214 -9.81 -2.83 -9.54
C GLY A 214 -9.27 -3.43 -10.83
N VAL A 215 -8.60 -4.58 -10.74
CA VAL A 215 -8.09 -5.34 -11.89
C VAL A 215 -9.00 -6.53 -12.20
N PHE A 216 -9.29 -6.70 -13.48
CA PHE A 216 -10.23 -7.68 -14.02
C PHE A 216 -9.60 -8.45 -15.17
N ARG A 217 -9.93 -9.73 -15.28
CA ARG A 217 -9.50 -10.60 -16.38
C ARG A 217 -10.46 -10.50 -17.57
N ASP A 218 -9.93 -10.24 -18.76
CA ASP A 218 -10.60 -10.21 -20.07
C ASP A 218 -11.75 -9.20 -20.25
N SER A 219 -12.50 -8.87 -19.20
CA SER A 219 -13.54 -7.84 -19.20
C SER A 219 -13.85 -7.34 -17.78
N VAL A 220 -14.28 -6.09 -17.67
CA VAL A 220 -14.62 -5.46 -16.38
C VAL A 220 -15.99 -5.94 -15.89
N SER A 221 -15.99 -7.02 -15.11
CA SER A 221 -17.19 -7.61 -14.49
C SER A 221 -16.89 -8.23 -13.12
N ASN A 222 -17.89 -8.36 -12.25
CA ASN A 222 -17.65 -8.90 -10.91
C ASN A 222 -17.17 -10.38 -10.93
N THR A 223 -17.57 -11.17 -11.92
CA THR A 223 -17.10 -12.56 -12.08
C THR A 223 -15.63 -12.63 -12.44
N ASN A 224 -15.10 -11.61 -13.11
CA ASN A 224 -13.74 -11.58 -13.62
C ASN A 224 -12.78 -10.76 -12.73
N ALA A 225 -13.26 -10.26 -11.59
CA ALA A 225 -12.48 -9.41 -10.70
C ALA A 225 -11.36 -10.22 -10.01
N LEU A 226 -10.11 -9.90 -10.34
CA LEU A 226 -8.93 -10.46 -9.69
C LEU A 226 -8.60 -9.72 -8.40
N PHE A 227 -8.72 -8.39 -8.42
CA PHE A 227 -8.51 -7.55 -7.24
C PHE A 227 -9.82 -7.03 -6.67
N THR A 228 -9.75 -6.48 -5.46
CA THR A 228 -10.89 -5.80 -4.85
C THR A 228 -11.24 -4.56 -5.68
N GLY A 229 -12.49 -4.44 -6.11
CA GLY A 229 -13.02 -3.25 -6.77
C GLY A 229 -13.86 -2.37 -5.85
N GLY A 230 -14.55 -1.38 -6.43
CA GLY A 230 -15.48 -0.51 -5.72
C GLY A 230 -14.78 0.64 -4.99
N LYS A 231 -14.60 0.51 -3.66
CA LYS A 231 -13.97 1.54 -2.81
C LYS A 231 -12.44 1.54 -2.85
N SER A 232 -11.82 0.66 -3.64
CA SER A 232 -10.37 0.68 -3.85
C SER A 232 -10.05 1.69 -4.94
N ALA A 233 -9.38 2.77 -4.56
CA ALA A 233 -9.02 3.85 -5.45
C ALA A 233 -7.76 4.56 -4.97
N ILE A 234 -7.02 5.15 -5.91
CA ILE A 234 -6.00 6.17 -5.62
C ILE A 234 -6.74 7.45 -5.22
N ASP A 235 -6.41 8.02 -4.06
CA ASP A 235 -7.14 9.16 -3.49
C ASP A 235 -7.12 10.37 -4.41
N LEU A 236 -5.94 10.78 -4.88
CA LEU A 236 -5.77 11.87 -5.83
C LEU A 236 -4.74 11.51 -6.89
N TRP A 237 -4.90 12.08 -8.07
CA TRP A 237 -3.93 11.98 -9.15
C TRP A 237 -3.82 13.31 -9.89
N ALA A 238 -2.70 13.51 -10.57
CA ALA A 238 -2.47 14.63 -11.44
C ALA A 238 -1.55 14.28 -12.61
N ILE A 239 -1.64 15.07 -13.67
CA ILE A 239 -0.75 15.03 -14.82
C ILE A 239 -0.01 16.35 -14.91
N ARG A 240 1.29 16.26 -15.19
CA ARG A 240 2.13 17.39 -15.57
C ARG A 240 3.01 16.97 -16.72
N SER A 241 2.82 17.55 -17.90
CA SER A 241 3.51 17.09 -19.11
C SER A 241 3.30 15.57 -19.29
N ASP A 242 4.38 14.81 -19.34
CA ASP A 242 4.53 13.37 -19.48
C ASP A 242 4.75 12.67 -18.13
N GLU A 243 4.52 13.36 -17.01
CA GLU A 243 4.61 12.80 -15.66
C GLU A 243 3.21 12.50 -15.11
N LEU A 244 3.05 11.27 -14.59
CA LEU A 244 1.89 10.90 -13.77
C LEU A 244 2.24 11.07 -12.29
N TRP A 245 1.43 11.83 -11.56
CA TRP A 245 1.54 11.99 -10.12
C TRP A 245 0.34 11.35 -9.43
N ILE A 246 0.59 10.47 -8.46
CA ILE A 246 -0.44 9.85 -7.63
C ILE A 246 -0.18 10.19 -6.16
N PHE A 247 -1.25 10.41 -5.40
CA PHE A 247 -1.18 10.84 -4.02
C PHE A 247 -2.02 9.90 -3.17
N GLU A 248 -1.39 9.39 -2.11
CA GLU A 248 -2.05 8.65 -1.06
C GLU A 248 -2.23 9.60 0.13
N LEU A 249 -3.48 9.89 0.49
CA LEU A 249 -3.81 10.92 1.46
C LEU A 249 -4.08 10.29 2.82
N LYS A 250 -3.55 10.90 3.88
CA LYS A 250 -4.00 10.61 5.25
C LYS A 250 -4.27 11.88 6.02
N TYR A 251 -5.32 11.83 6.83
CA TYR A 251 -5.67 12.89 7.79
C TYR A 251 -5.84 12.30 9.18
N ARG A 252 -4.97 12.70 10.12
CA ARG A 252 -4.93 12.21 11.51
C ARG A 252 -4.88 10.68 11.61
N ASN A 253 -4.23 10.04 10.64
CA ASN A 253 -4.09 8.60 10.54
C ASN A 253 -2.63 8.27 10.25
N LYS A 254 -1.95 7.73 11.27
CA LYS A 254 -0.52 7.44 11.22
C LYS A 254 -0.24 5.96 11.00
N LYS A 255 -1.09 5.22 10.28
CA LYS A 255 -0.83 3.79 10.01
C LYS A 255 0.36 3.63 9.06
N ILE A 256 1.14 2.58 9.24
CA ILE A 256 2.32 2.32 8.39
C ILE A 256 1.90 1.92 6.97
N GLY A 257 0.70 1.37 6.83
CA GLY A 257 0.17 0.87 5.56
C GLY A 257 -0.06 1.92 4.47
N ILE A 258 0.07 3.21 4.77
CA ILE A 258 0.09 4.27 3.74
C ILE A 258 1.20 4.04 2.72
N LEU A 259 2.38 3.58 3.17
CA LEU A 259 3.51 3.33 2.27
C LEU A 259 3.26 2.10 1.39
N THR A 260 2.72 1.03 1.98
CA THR A 260 2.30 -0.18 1.24
C THR A 260 1.25 0.16 0.17
N GLU A 261 0.27 1.00 0.51
CA GLU A 261 -0.79 1.38 -0.43
C GLU A 261 -0.25 2.24 -1.57
N LEU A 262 0.62 3.22 -1.27
CA LEU A 262 1.28 4.02 -2.29
C LEU A 262 2.12 3.15 -3.24
N LEU A 263 2.90 2.20 -2.72
CA LEU A 263 3.70 1.27 -3.54
C LEU A 263 2.81 0.40 -4.43
N PHE A 264 1.72 -0.15 -3.88
CA PHE A 264 0.76 -0.92 -4.67
C PHE A 264 0.19 -0.09 -5.82
N HIS A 265 -0.19 1.16 -5.56
CA HIS A 265 -0.69 2.06 -6.60
C HIS A 265 0.38 2.42 -7.63
N LEU A 266 1.62 2.69 -7.21
CA LEU A 266 2.73 2.96 -8.12
C LEU A 266 2.97 1.81 -9.07
N TRP A 267 3.14 0.60 -8.56
CA TRP A 267 3.38 -0.59 -9.38
C TRP A 267 2.24 -0.89 -10.34
N LEU A 268 1.00 -0.64 -9.92
CA LEU A 268 -0.17 -0.78 -10.80
C LEU A 268 -0.16 0.26 -11.92
N MET A 269 0.27 1.49 -11.64
CA MET A 269 0.40 2.53 -12.66
C MET A 269 1.59 2.30 -13.58
N GLU A 270 2.69 1.69 -13.10
CA GLU A 270 3.78 1.24 -13.95
C GLU A 270 3.30 0.16 -14.93
N ASP A 271 2.51 -0.80 -14.45
CA ASP A 271 1.94 -1.86 -15.30
C ASP A 271 0.93 -1.32 -16.33
N LEU A 272 0.21 -0.25 -15.99
CA LEU A 272 -0.68 0.46 -16.91
C LEU A 272 0.08 1.29 -17.95
N CYS A 273 0.98 2.16 -17.47
CA CYS A 273 1.50 3.28 -18.26
C CYS A 273 2.85 2.98 -18.92
N LEU A 274 3.65 2.07 -18.35
CA LEU A 274 5.04 1.85 -18.79
C LEU A 274 5.26 0.43 -19.32
N ASN A 275 4.75 -0.58 -18.63
CA ASN A 275 4.89 -1.97 -19.05
C ASN A 275 3.78 -2.38 -20.02
N HIS A 276 2.63 -1.68 -19.98
CA HIS A 276 1.44 -1.99 -20.76
C HIS A 276 1.02 -3.46 -20.63
N THR A 277 1.07 -3.99 -19.40
CA THR A 277 0.57 -5.33 -19.04
C THR A 277 -0.86 -5.27 -18.52
N ILE A 278 -1.33 -4.08 -18.15
CA ILE A 278 -2.71 -3.78 -17.75
C ILE A 278 -3.22 -2.63 -18.61
N HIS A 279 -4.50 -2.68 -19.01
CA HIS A 279 -5.08 -1.67 -19.89
C HIS A 279 -6.45 -1.18 -19.41
N TYR A 280 -6.99 -0.16 -20.05
CA TYR A 280 -8.42 0.10 -20.01
C TYR A 280 -9.14 -0.65 -21.13
N GLY A 281 -10.42 -0.99 -20.93
CA GLY A 281 -11.18 -1.80 -21.87
C GLY A 281 -11.37 -1.13 -23.26
N PRO A 282 -11.49 -1.92 -24.35
CA PRO A 282 -11.42 -1.43 -25.74
C PRO A 282 -12.61 -0.59 -26.24
N ASN A 283 -13.56 -0.18 -25.41
CA ASN A 283 -14.72 0.63 -25.80
C ASN A 283 -15.07 1.68 -24.75
N THR A 284 -14.05 2.36 -24.22
CA THR A 284 -14.27 3.34 -23.16
C THR A 284 -14.83 4.64 -23.77
N ASP A 285 -16.12 4.92 -23.55
CA ASP A 285 -16.78 6.16 -24.02
C ASP A 285 -16.18 7.38 -23.30
N LYS A 286 -15.54 8.26 -24.08
CA LYS A 286 -14.79 9.43 -23.60
C LYS A 286 -15.62 10.69 -23.47
N THR A 287 -16.86 10.70 -23.97
CA THR A 287 -17.59 11.96 -24.19
C THR A 287 -18.06 12.66 -22.92
N THR A 288 -18.24 11.94 -21.81
CA THR A 288 -18.60 12.51 -20.50
C THR A 288 -17.97 11.74 -19.35
N MET A 289 -16.64 11.74 -19.27
CA MET A 289 -15.93 11.08 -18.18
C MET A 289 -15.86 11.97 -16.93
N PRO A 290 -16.27 11.49 -15.75
CA PRO A 290 -16.22 12.29 -14.52
C PRO A 290 -14.79 12.50 -14.06
N ARG A 291 -14.58 13.48 -13.18
CA ARG A 291 -13.32 13.68 -12.44
C ARG A 291 -12.08 13.88 -13.31
N ASN A 292 -12.24 14.50 -14.48
CA ASN A 292 -11.19 14.71 -15.51
C ASN A 292 -10.56 13.41 -16.04
N PHE A 293 -11.27 12.28 -15.94
CA PHE A 293 -10.71 10.99 -16.33
C PHE A 293 -10.44 10.86 -17.84
N ASP A 294 -11.08 11.66 -18.68
CA ASP A 294 -10.73 11.83 -20.10
C ASP A 294 -9.26 12.22 -20.27
N LYS A 295 -8.79 13.23 -19.52
CA LYS A 295 -7.40 13.68 -19.55
C LYS A 295 -6.43 12.64 -19.02
N PHE A 296 -6.83 11.90 -17.97
CA PHE A 296 -6.04 10.79 -17.45
C PHE A 296 -5.92 9.66 -18.48
N TYR A 297 -7.04 9.28 -19.08
CA TYR A 297 -7.10 8.20 -20.07
C TYR A 297 -6.25 8.51 -21.31
N ASP A 298 -6.36 9.73 -21.85
CA ASP A 298 -5.60 10.14 -23.03
C ASP A 298 -4.10 10.15 -22.75
N ARG A 299 -3.70 10.54 -21.55
CA ARG A 299 -2.28 10.56 -21.15
C ARG A 299 -1.72 9.17 -20.87
N THR A 300 -2.48 8.30 -20.20
CA THR A 300 -2.03 6.94 -19.87
C THR A 300 -2.05 5.98 -21.06
N ASN A 301 -2.77 6.29 -22.15
CA ASN A 301 -2.62 5.61 -23.43
C ASN A 301 -1.60 6.29 -24.36
N GLY A 302 -1.01 7.40 -23.94
CA GLY A 302 0.14 8.04 -24.61
C GLY A 302 1.44 7.71 -23.87
N ASP A 303 2.44 8.57 -24.06
CA ASP A 303 3.77 8.38 -23.48
C ASP A 303 3.86 9.05 -22.10
N ILE A 304 3.66 8.28 -21.03
CA ILE A 304 4.10 8.67 -19.67
C ILE A 304 5.57 8.29 -19.54
N ALA A 305 6.42 9.26 -19.21
CA ALA A 305 7.86 9.05 -19.04
C ALA A 305 8.25 8.76 -17.59
N ALA A 306 7.48 9.26 -16.62
CA ALA A 306 7.78 9.10 -15.19
C ALA A 306 6.52 9.02 -14.34
N ILE A 307 6.60 8.29 -13.23
CA ILE A 307 5.53 8.17 -12.25
C ILE A 307 6.02 8.63 -10.88
N HIS A 308 5.26 9.52 -10.25
CA HIS A 308 5.57 10.11 -8.95
C HIS A 308 4.52 9.68 -7.94
N GLY A 309 4.94 9.05 -6.85
CA GLY A 309 4.08 8.70 -5.74
C GLY A 309 4.29 9.69 -4.59
N VAL A 310 3.22 10.22 -4.03
CA VAL A 310 3.31 11.20 -2.95
C VAL A 310 2.52 10.72 -1.73
N LEU A 311 3.21 10.63 -0.58
CA LEU A 311 2.53 10.58 0.71
C LEU A 311 2.04 11.99 1.05
N LEU A 312 0.73 12.23 0.95
CA LEU A 312 0.11 13.53 1.21
C LEU A 312 -0.52 13.53 2.61
N ILE A 313 0.15 14.18 3.56
CA ILE A 313 0.02 13.84 4.98
C ILE A 313 0.01 15.07 5.89
N ASP A 314 -0.78 15.00 6.96
CA ASP A 314 -0.66 15.95 8.08
C ASP A 314 0.39 15.47 9.10
N GLU A 315 0.49 14.16 9.27
CA GLU A 315 1.51 13.54 10.11
C GLU A 315 1.90 12.14 9.57
N LEU A 316 3.20 11.82 9.63
CA LEU A 316 3.72 10.54 9.18
C LEU A 316 3.68 9.47 10.28
N HIS A 317 3.59 8.20 9.88
CA HIS A 317 3.88 7.10 10.80
C HIS A 317 5.34 7.25 11.29
N PRO A 318 5.62 7.10 12.61
CA PRO A 318 6.96 7.39 13.16
C PRO A 318 8.11 6.58 12.56
N ALA A 319 7.84 5.35 12.09
CA ALA A 319 8.86 4.51 11.43
C ALA A 319 9.19 4.96 10.00
N ILE A 320 8.41 5.87 9.40
CA ILE A 320 8.64 6.35 8.03
C ILE A 320 9.22 7.77 8.13
N SER A 321 10.36 7.99 7.46
CA SER A 321 11.07 9.26 7.40
C SER A 321 11.34 9.69 5.95
N PRO A 322 11.62 10.98 5.68
CA PRO A 322 12.07 11.41 4.35
C PRO A 322 13.31 10.63 3.86
N ASP A 323 14.25 10.32 4.75
CA ASP A 323 15.45 9.55 4.40
C ASP A 323 15.13 8.09 4.04
N LEU A 324 14.08 7.49 4.64
CA LEU A 324 13.57 6.19 4.21
C LEU A 324 13.02 6.28 2.78
N LEU A 325 12.31 7.35 2.41
CA LEU A 325 11.79 7.51 1.05
C LEU A 325 12.94 7.68 0.04
N ALA A 326 13.97 8.45 0.41
CA ALA A 326 15.19 8.56 -0.39
C ALA A 326 15.93 7.21 -0.52
N PHE A 327 15.96 6.41 0.55
CA PHE A 327 16.45 5.02 0.51
C PHE A 327 15.65 4.19 -0.49
N ILE A 328 14.31 4.23 -0.46
CA ILE A 328 13.47 3.47 -1.39
C ILE A 328 13.77 3.86 -2.84
N ASN A 329 13.79 5.16 -3.15
CA ASN A 329 14.10 5.67 -4.49
C ASN A 329 15.49 5.22 -4.98
N ARG A 330 16.46 5.08 -4.07
CA ARG A 330 17.82 4.62 -4.39
C ARG A 330 17.93 3.10 -4.52
N GLU A 331 17.19 2.32 -3.75
CA GLU A 331 17.26 0.86 -3.80
C GLU A 331 16.34 0.24 -4.87
N ASP A 332 15.30 0.94 -5.31
CA ASP A 332 14.45 0.48 -6.40
C ASP A 332 15.28 0.33 -7.69
N ARG A 333 15.47 -0.89 -8.17
CA ARG A 333 16.31 -1.16 -9.35
C ARG A 333 15.67 -0.74 -10.67
N ASN A 334 14.35 -0.64 -10.72
CA ASN A 334 13.63 -0.29 -11.95
C ASN A 334 13.79 1.21 -12.27
N LYS A 335 13.91 2.08 -11.24
CA LYS A 335 14.07 3.54 -11.39
C LYS A 335 12.97 4.23 -12.22
N ARG A 336 11.79 3.61 -12.29
CA ARG A 336 10.65 4.09 -13.11
C ARG A 336 9.66 4.94 -12.33
N SER A 337 9.66 4.82 -11.01
CA SER A 337 8.86 5.66 -10.12
C SER A 337 9.70 6.30 -9.03
N THR A 338 9.23 7.46 -8.54
CA THR A 338 9.87 8.19 -7.44
C THR A 338 8.85 8.52 -6.37
N ILE A 339 9.20 8.26 -5.11
CA ILE A 339 8.37 8.53 -3.95
C ILE A 339 8.77 9.83 -3.27
N HIS A 340 7.78 10.62 -2.89
CA HIS A 340 7.90 11.89 -2.20
C HIS A 340 7.01 11.93 -0.95
N ALA A 341 7.28 12.88 -0.06
CA ALA A 341 6.35 13.28 0.98
C ALA A 341 5.98 14.75 0.79
N GLN A 342 4.70 15.06 0.85
CA GLN A 342 4.19 16.42 0.93
C GLN A 342 3.40 16.58 2.22
N TYR A 343 3.92 17.40 3.12
CA TYR A 343 3.23 17.71 4.36
C TYR A 343 2.22 18.83 4.16
N TYR A 344 1.11 18.78 4.89
CA TYR A 344 0.14 19.87 4.93
C TYR A 344 -0.36 20.14 6.35
N LYS A 345 -0.91 21.32 6.58
CA LYS A 345 -1.71 21.64 7.76
C LYS A 345 -3.15 21.92 7.35
N TYR A 346 -4.08 21.38 8.13
CA TYR A 346 -5.50 21.71 8.03
C TYR A 346 -5.88 22.63 9.19
N GLN A 347 -6.22 23.87 8.87
CA GLN A 347 -6.57 24.93 9.83
C GLN A 347 -8.07 24.95 10.13
N SER A 348 -8.45 25.62 11.22
CA SER A 348 -9.83 25.68 11.73
C SER A 348 -10.83 26.37 10.77
N ASP A 349 -10.35 27.16 9.83
CA ASP A 349 -11.12 27.80 8.75
C ASP A 349 -11.26 26.90 7.50
N LYS A 350 -10.98 25.60 7.63
CA LYS A 350 -10.95 24.62 6.53
C LYS A 350 -9.88 24.92 5.46
N LYS A 351 -8.88 25.75 5.79
CA LYS A 351 -7.77 26.05 4.90
C LYS A 351 -6.70 24.97 4.98
N ILE A 352 -6.27 24.50 3.81
CA ILE A 352 -5.10 23.65 3.67
C ILE A 352 -3.90 24.54 3.35
N ILE A 353 -2.77 24.26 4.00
CA ILE A 353 -1.48 24.90 3.70
C ILE A 353 -0.46 23.80 3.46
N LEU A 354 0.13 23.76 2.27
CA LEU A 354 1.28 22.90 1.98
C LEU A 354 2.53 23.44 2.67
N LEU A 355 3.27 22.55 3.33
CA LEU A 355 4.49 22.89 4.06
C LEU A 355 5.72 22.75 3.19
#